data_AF-A0A957T0S7-F1
#
_entry.id   AF-A0A957T0S7-F1
#
_cell.length_a   1.000
_cell.length_b   1.000
_cell.length_c   1.000
_cell.angle_alpha   90.00
_cell.angle_beta   90.00
_cell.angle_gamma   90.00
#
_symmetry.space_group_name_H-M   'P 1'
#
loop_
_entity.id
_entity.type
_entity.pdbx_description
1 polymer ?
#
loop_
_entity_poly.entity_id
_entity_poly.type
_entity_poly.pdbx_seq_one_letter_code
_entity_poly.pdbx_strand_id
1 'polypeptide(L)'
;RTEAPTAEEQAALNSESAIRRLFNETHPIADLLLRHGYQRSGTGRGITRFSRPGRHRRNSSITIFSGEAAGRTERSIHFSTNDPLYSSEYIDRESGTVRRHLNDAFHIYVMLEHSGDWAAAYEAAAKGTPVKKADETDGVPVSKA
;
A
#
# COMPACT_ATOMS: atom_id res chain seq x y z
N ARG A 1 33.70 4.82 -3.06
CA ARG A 1 33.24 4.71 -4.46
C ARG A 1 32.25 3.56 -4.47
N THR A 2 30.96 3.86 -4.32
CA THR A 2 29.90 2.87 -4.37
C THR A 2 29.71 2.49 -5.85
N GLU A 3 29.99 1.24 -6.18
CA GLU A 3 29.78 0.72 -7.53
C GLU A 3 28.28 0.77 -7.85
N ALA A 4 27.96 1.11 -9.11
CA ALA A 4 26.57 1.10 -9.56
C ALA A 4 26.02 -0.35 -9.48
N PRO A 5 24.78 -0.54 -9.04
CA PRO A 5 24.19 -1.87 -8.91
C PRO A 5 24.22 -2.60 -10.25
N THR A 6 24.48 -3.90 -10.18
CA THR A 6 24.49 -4.78 -11.36
C THR A 6 23.10 -4.87 -11.99
N ALA A 7 23.01 -5.29 -13.26
CA ALA A 7 21.73 -5.46 -13.95
C ALA A 7 20.80 -6.46 -13.24
N GLU A 8 21.37 -7.46 -12.56
CA GLU A 8 20.65 -8.48 -11.80
C GLU A 8 20.12 -7.94 -10.47
N GLU A 9 20.90 -7.12 -9.76
CA GLU A 9 20.44 -6.40 -8.57
C GLU A 9 19.37 -5.37 -8.92
N GLN A 10 19.50 -4.69 -10.05
CA GLN A 10 18.51 -3.75 -10.57
C GLN A 10 17.20 -4.49 -10.95
N ALA A 11 17.30 -5.70 -11.51
CA ALA A 11 16.14 -6.54 -11.82
C ALA A 11 15.46 -7.09 -10.56
N ALA A 12 16.22 -7.46 -9.53
CA ALA A 12 15.69 -7.89 -8.23
C ALA A 12 14.97 -6.74 -7.49
N LEU A 13 15.52 -5.52 -7.55
CA LEU A 13 14.89 -4.30 -7.04
C LEU A 13 13.62 -3.91 -7.82
N ASN A 14 13.56 -4.26 -9.12
CA ASN A 14 12.41 -4.04 -9.99
C ASN A 14 11.43 -5.23 -10.01
N SER A 15 11.60 -6.21 -9.12
CA SER A 15 10.62 -7.30 -9.00
C SER A 15 9.27 -6.75 -8.53
N GLU A 16 8.17 -7.33 -9.03
CA GLU A 16 6.81 -6.93 -8.63
C GLU A 16 6.62 -6.93 -7.11
N SER A 17 7.21 -7.90 -6.42
CA SER A 17 7.16 -8.00 -4.96
C SER A 17 7.90 -6.85 -4.26
N ALA A 18 9.05 -6.42 -4.77
CA ALA A 18 9.80 -5.28 -4.25
C ALA A 18 9.05 -3.96 -4.49
N ILE A 19 8.51 -3.76 -5.70
CA ILE A 19 7.71 -2.58 -6.05
C ILE A 19 6.47 -2.49 -5.15
N ARG A 20 5.70 -3.58 -5.05
CA ARG A 20 4.50 -3.63 -4.22
C ARG A 20 4.82 -3.37 -2.75
N ARG A 21 5.88 -3.98 -2.22
CA ARG A 21 6.31 -3.78 -0.84
C ARG A 21 6.65 -2.31 -0.58
N LEU A 22 7.51 -1.71 -1.41
CA LEU A 22 7.96 -0.33 -1.22
C LEU A 22 6.80 0.66 -1.40
N PHE A 23 5.89 0.40 -2.34
CA PHE A 23 4.68 1.20 -2.48
C PHE A 23 3.82 1.16 -1.22
N ASN A 24 3.55 -0.03 -0.69
CA ASN A 24 2.78 -0.22 0.54
C ASN A 24 3.43 0.45 1.76
N GLU A 25 4.76 0.51 1.83
CA GLU A 25 5.50 1.19 2.91
C GLU A 25 5.43 2.72 2.81
N THR A 26 5.24 3.27 1.60
CA THR A 26 5.33 4.71 1.32
C THR A 26 3.97 5.38 1.09
N HIS A 27 2.92 4.62 0.83
CA HIS A 27 1.58 5.13 0.51
C HIS A 27 0.55 4.57 1.49
N PRO A 28 0.23 5.28 2.58
CA PRO A 28 -0.83 4.86 3.50
C PRO A 28 -2.17 4.72 2.77
N ILE A 29 -2.93 3.67 3.07
CA ILE A 29 -4.23 3.44 2.43
C ILE A 29 -5.16 4.64 2.69
N ALA A 30 -5.13 5.19 3.91
CA ALA A 30 -5.90 6.36 4.26
C ALA A 30 -5.70 7.54 3.28
N ASP A 31 -4.47 7.78 2.83
CA ASP A 31 -4.15 8.90 1.95
C ASP A 31 -4.61 8.64 0.51
N LEU A 32 -4.45 7.40 0.03
CA LEU A 32 -5.03 6.96 -1.25
C LEU A 32 -6.54 7.20 -1.28
N LEU A 33 -7.27 6.72 -0.26
CA LEU A 33 -8.71 6.89 -0.20
C LEU A 33 -9.13 8.36 -0.21
N LEU A 34 -8.46 9.22 0.56
CA LEU A 34 -8.75 10.66 0.60
C LEU A 34 -8.54 11.34 -0.75
N ARG A 35 -7.46 11.01 -1.48
CA ARG A 35 -7.20 11.55 -2.82
C ARG A 35 -8.31 11.21 -3.81
N HIS A 36 -8.96 10.07 -3.62
CA HIS A 36 -10.05 9.57 -4.46
C HIS A 36 -11.45 9.89 -3.92
N GLY A 37 -11.56 10.92 -3.07
CA GLY A 37 -12.84 11.48 -2.64
C GLY A 37 -13.57 10.69 -1.55
N TYR A 38 -12.94 9.66 -0.97
CA TYR A 38 -13.45 9.07 0.25
C TYR A 38 -13.31 10.07 1.41
N GLN A 39 -14.24 10.01 2.35
CA GLN A 39 -14.28 10.93 3.48
C GLN A 39 -14.12 10.19 4.80
N ARG A 40 -13.29 10.70 5.71
CA ARG A 40 -13.21 10.17 7.08
C ARG A 40 -14.57 10.30 7.76
N SER A 41 -15.15 9.17 8.15
CA SER A 41 -16.45 9.06 8.82
C SER A 41 -16.32 8.94 10.34
N GLY A 42 -15.18 8.44 10.84
CA GLY A 42 -14.86 8.38 12.26
C GLY A 42 -13.50 7.74 12.55
N THR A 43 -12.94 8.06 13.71
CA THR A 43 -11.64 7.56 14.19
C THR A 43 -11.72 7.18 15.66
N GLY A 44 -11.04 6.11 16.08
CA GLY A 44 -10.91 5.74 17.50
C GLY A 44 -10.30 4.36 17.71
N ARG A 45 -9.58 4.16 18.82
CA ARG A 45 -8.96 2.87 19.24
C ARG A 45 -8.26 2.09 18.11
N GLY A 46 -7.40 2.75 17.34
CA GLY A 46 -6.69 2.09 16.22
C GLY A 46 -7.60 1.75 15.03
N ILE A 47 -8.74 2.43 14.90
CA ILE A 47 -9.67 2.25 13.79
C ILE A 47 -9.89 3.60 13.10
N THR A 48 -9.80 3.60 11.77
CA THR A 48 -10.20 4.71 10.92
C THR A 48 -11.28 4.23 9.97
N ARG A 49 -12.40 4.94 9.89
CA ARG A 49 -13.51 4.62 9.00
C ARG A 49 -13.63 5.67 7.90
N PHE A 50 -14.00 5.21 6.71
CA PHE A 50 -14.22 6.04 5.54
C PHE A 50 -15.59 5.80 4.94
N SER A 51 -16.22 6.87 4.45
CA SER A 51 -17.39 6.85 3.58
C SER A 51 -16.94 7.01 2.14
N ARG A 52 -17.55 6.25 1.22
CA ARG A 52 -17.23 6.33 -0.21
C ARG A 52 -17.77 7.60 -0.87
N PRO A 53 -17.21 8.01 -2.02
CA PRO A 53 -17.76 9.09 -2.83
C PRO A 53 -19.26 8.90 -3.11
N GLY A 54 -20.02 10.00 -3.08
CA GLY A 54 -21.47 9.99 -3.33
C GLY A 54 -22.32 9.42 -2.18
N ARG A 55 -21.73 9.07 -1.03
CA ARG A 55 -22.45 8.61 0.16
C ARG A 55 -22.38 9.64 1.29
N HIS A 56 -23.39 9.63 2.15
CA HIS A 56 -23.40 10.48 3.35
C HIS A 56 -22.25 10.11 4.30
N ARG A 57 -21.46 11.11 4.73
CA ARG A 57 -20.23 10.95 5.53
C ARG A 57 -20.37 10.10 6.79
N ARG A 58 -21.53 10.11 7.46
CA ARG A 58 -21.76 9.28 8.67
C ARG A 58 -21.90 7.78 8.38
N ASN A 59 -22.11 7.41 7.12
CA ASN A 59 -22.30 6.03 6.72
C ASN A 59 -20.98 5.47 6.19
N SER A 60 -20.31 4.68 7.02
CA SER A 60 -19.00 4.10 6.69
C SER A 60 -19.12 2.96 5.67
N SER A 61 -18.18 2.90 4.74
CA SER A 61 -18.05 1.85 3.72
C SER A 61 -16.73 1.10 3.86
N ILE A 62 -15.70 1.72 4.43
CA ILE A 62 -14.38 1.10 4.67
C ILE A 62 -13.99 1.29 6.13
N THR A 63 -13.40 0.27 6.73
CA THR A 63 -12.79 0.31 8.06
C THR A 63 -11.36 -0.17 7.98
N ILE A 64 -10.41 0.70 8.36
CA ILE A 64 -8.99 0.40 8.47
C ILE A 64 -8.64 0.21 9.94
N PHE A 65 -8.03 -0.91 10.27
CA PHE A 65 -7.52 -1.20 11.60
C PHE A 65 -6.00 -0.96 11.59
N SER A 66 -5.56 0.13 12.21
CA SER A 66 -4.14 0.38 12.48
C SER A 66 -3.73 -0.41 13.72
N GLY A 67 -2.53 -0.99 13.70
CA GLY A 67 -2.01 -1.69 14.87
C GLY A 67 -0.53 -1.43 15.05
N GLU A 68 -0.11 -1.15 16.28
CA GLU A 68 1.24 -0.67 16.61
C GLU A 68 2.35 -1.73 16.56
N ALA A 69 2.10 -2.96 16.07
CA ALA A 69 3.19 -3.95 16.04
C ALA A 69 4.04 -3.82 14.78
N ALA A 70 5.34 -3.62 14.99
CA ALA A 70 6.40 -3.81 14.01
C ALA A 70 6.36 -2.87 12.78
N GLY A 71 6.09 -1.57 13.01
CA GLY A 71 6.33 -0.53 11.99
C GLY A 71 5.40 -0.58 10.77
N ARG A 72 4.32 -1.36 10.80
CA ARG A 72 3.26 -1.33 9.78
C ARG A 72 2.12 -0.43 10.24
N THR A 73 1.75 0.55 9.42
CA THR A 73 0.71 1.53 9.75
C THR A 73 -0.68 0.89 9.84
N GLU A 74 -0.96 -0.15 9.06
CA GLU A 74 -2.30 -0.71 8.85
C GLU A 74 -2.24 -2.26 8.89
N ARG A 75 -3.05 -2.89 9.76
CA ARG A 75 -3.06 -4.35 9.99
C ARG A 75 -4.13 -5.08 9.18
N SER A 76 -5.30 -4.49 9.04
CA SER A 76 -6.38 -5.07 8.25
C SER A 76 -7.32 -3.98 7.74
N ILE A 77 -8.02 -4.29 6.66
CA ILE A 77 -8.99 -3.39 6.04
C ILE A 77 -10.24 -4.17 5.64
N HIS A 78 -11.40 -3.64 6.02
CA HIS A 78 -12.69 -4.22 5.73
C HIS A 78 -13.49 -3.28 4.84
N PHE A 79 -14.07 -3.84 3.78
CA PHE A 79 -14.93 -3.14 2.83
C PHE A 79 -16.37 -3.62 3.01
N SER A 80 -17.31 -2.69 2.92
CA SER A 80 -18.72 -3.03 2.73
C SER A 80 -18.89 -3.68 1.35
N THR A 81 -19.78 -4.65 1.24
CA THR A 81 -20.04 -5.40 0.00
C THR A 81 -20.52 -4.54 -1.16
N ASN A 82 -21.01 -3.32 -0.88
CA ASN A 82 -21.45 -2.35 -1.88
C ASN A 82 -20.41 -1.25 -2.15
N ASP A 83 -19.20 -1.38 -1.61
CA ASP A 83 -18.09 -0.51 -1.97
C ASP A 83 -17.47 -0.97 -3.29
N PRO A 84 -17.13 -0.08 -4.23
CA PRO A 84 -16.47 -0.46 -5.48
C PRO A 84 -15.14 -1.19 -5.29
N LEU A 85 -14.47 -0.98 -4.14
CA LEU A 85 -13.22 -1.67 -3.79
C LEU A 85 -13.44 -3.02 -3.12
N TYR A 86 -14.69 -3.48 -2.98
CA TYR A 86 -14.98 -4.81 -2.46
C TYR A 86 -14.59 -5.88 -3.48
N SER A 87 -13.59 -6.68 -3.13
CA SER A 87 -13.24 -7.89 -3.89
C SER A 87 -14.03 -9.11 -3.37
N SER A 88 -14.64 -9.88 -4.28
CA SER A 88 -15.28 -11.15 -3.93
C SER A 88 -14.27 -12.18 -3.44
N GLU A 89 -14.79 -13.19 -2.73
CA GLU A 89 -14.01 -14.35 -2.33
C GLU A 89 -13.69 -15.24 -3.53
N TYR A 90 -12.54 -15.91 -3.49
CA TYR A 90 -12.12 -16.91 -4.47
C TYR A 90 -11.59 -18.15 -3.77
N ILE A 91 -11.69 -19.30 -4.44
CA ILE A 91 -11.08 -20.54 -3.94
C ILE A 91 -9.64 -20.58 -4.42
N ASP A 92 -8.71 -20.55 -3.47
CA ASP A 92 -7.30 -20.79 -3.72
C ASP A 92 -7.13 -22.24 -4.17
N ARG A 93 -6.77 -22.46 -5.44
CA ARG A 93 -6.75 -23.80 -6.04
C ARG A 93 -5.70 -24.73 -5.42
N GLU A 94 -4.66 -24.17 -4.83
CA GLU A 94 -3.57 -24.91 -4.21
C GLU A 94 -3.94 -25.39 -2.81
N SER A 95 -4.50 -24.51 -1.98
CA SER A 95 -4.89 -24.83 -0.60
C SER A 95 -6.33 -25.31 -0.45
N GLY A 96 -7.18 -25.13 -1.46
CA GLY A 96 -8.63 -25.39 -1.40
C GLY A 96 -9.40 -24.44 -0.47
N THR A 97 -8.75 -23.38 0.03
CA THR A 97 -9.35 -22.46 1.00
C THR A 97 -10.02 -21.27 0.32
N VAL A 98 -11.11 -20.80 0.92
CA VAL A 98 -11.74 -19.53 0.52
C VAL A 98 -10.82 -18.40 0.96
N ARG A 99 -10.33 -17.63 -0.01
CA ARG A 99 -9.48 -16.46 0.18
C ARG A 99 -10.15 -15.22 -0.37
N ARG A 100 -9.63 -14.07 0.04
CA ARG A 100 -9.97 -12.76 -0.52
C ARG A 100 -8.68 -12.08 -0.93
N HIS A 101 -8.74 -11.23 -1.96
CA HIS A 101 -7.59 -10.45 -2.36
C HIS A 101 -7.08 -9.62 -1.18
N LEU A 102 -5.76 -9.55 -1.07
CA LEU A 102 -5.09 -8.75 -0.05
C LEU A 102 -5.20 -7.29 -0.49
N ASN A 103 -6.15 -6.57 0.11
CA ASN A 103 -6.47 -5.19 -0.21
C ASN A 103 -5.49 -4.22 0.44
N ASP A 104 -4.21 -4.37 0.13
CA ASP A 104 -3.18 -3.41 0.54
C ASP A 104 -3.25 -2.11 -0.28
N ALA A 105 -2.39 -1.15 0.06
CA ALA A 105 -2.33 0.13 -0.63
C ALA A 105 -2.10 -0.02 -2.13
N PHE A 106 -1.24 -0.95 -2.56
CA PHE A 106 -0.99 -1.21 -3.97
C PHE A 106 -2.23 -1.74 -4.69
N HIS A 107 -2.96 -2.68 -4.10
CA HIS A 107 -4.22 -3.13 -4.69
C HIS A 107 -5.22 -1.97 -4.85
N ILE A 108 -5.37 -1.13 -3.83
CA ILE A 108 -6.26 0.03 -3.89
C ILE A 108 -5.82 1.02 -4.97
N TYR A 109 -4.51 1.24 -5.12
CA TYR A 109 -3.92 2.04 -6.19
C TYR A 109 -4.25 1.48 -7.57
N VAL A 110 -4.10 0.17 -7.78
CA VAL A 110 -4.47 -0.50 -9.05
C VAL A 110 -5.95 -0.26 -9.37
N MET A 111 -6.83 -0.42 -8.39
CA MET A 111 -8.27 -0.29 -8.61
C MET A 111 -8.70 1.16 -8.85
N LEU A 112 -8.16 2.12 -8.11
CA LEU A 112 -8.58 3.53 -8.18
C LEU A 112 -7.89 4.32 -9.29
N GLU A 113 -6.62 4.05 -9.56
CA GLU A 113 -5.80 4.85 -10.50
C GLU A 113 -5.59 4.17 -11.84
N HIS A 114 -5.67 2.83 -11.89
CA HIS A 114 -5.42 2.05 -13.11
C HIS A 114 -6.60 1.18 -13.53
N SER A 115 -7.79 1.38 -12.94
CA SER A 115 -9.02 0.65 -13.30
C SER A 115 -8.87 -0.88 -13.31
N GLY A 116 -8.01 -1.43 -12.45
CA GLY A 116 -7.73 -2.87 -12.41
C GLY A 116 -6.59 -3.34 -13.33
N ASP A 117 -5.95 -2.44 -14.08
CA ASP A 117 -4.77 -2.76 -14.90
C ASP A 117 -3.51 -2.88 -14.04
N TRP A 118 -3.18 -4.11 -13.68
CA TRP A 118 -2.02 -4.43 -12.87
C TRP A 118 -0.69 -4.14 -13.57
N ALA A 119 -0.61 -4.35 -14.89
CA ALA A 119 0.63 -4.14 -15.63
C ALA A 119 0.97 -2.65 -15.69
N ALA A 120 -0.02 -1.81 -16.02
CA ALA A 120 0.14 -0.36 -16.02
C ALA A 120 0.47 0.17 -14.61
N ALA A 121 -0.14 -0.39 -13.56
CA ALA A 121 0.13 0.00 -12.18
C ALA A 121 1.57 -0.32 -11.75
N TYR A 122 2.08 -1.51 -12.08
CA TYR A 122 3.48 -1.85 -11.79
C TYR A 122 4.46 -0.98 -12.57
N GLU A 123 4.19 -0.72 -13.85
CA GLU A 123 5.01 0.18 -14.65
C GLU A 123 5.04 1.60 -14.07
N ALA A 124 3.89 2.13 -13.67
CA ALA A 124 3.77 3.45 -13.07
C ALA A 124 4.46 3.52 -11.70
N ALA A 125 4.28 2.51 -10.85
CA ALA A 125 4.90 2.45 -9.54
C ALA A 125 6.43 2.30 -9.64
N ALA A 126 6.94 1.51 -10.59
CA ALA A 126 8.38 1.39 -10.83
C ALA A 126 9.03 2.73 -11.20
N LYS A 127 8.32 3.59 -11.96
CA LYS A 127 8.80 4.92 -12.36
C LYS A 127 8.72 5.96 -11.23
N GLY A 128 7.70 5.87 -10.37
CA GLY A 128 7.44 6.84 -9.29
C GLY A 128 8.10 6.50 -7.96
N THR A 129 8.60 5.28 -7.79
CA THR A 129 9.29 4.86 -6.57
C THR A 129 10.73 5.35 -6.63
N PRO A 130 11.17 6.28 -5.76
CA PRO A 130 12.59 6.55 -5.65
C PRO A 130 13.24 5.25 -5.20
N VAL A 131 14.01 4.62 -6.08
CA VAL A 131 14.98 3.60 -5.70
C VAL A 131 15.86 4.31 -4.68
N LYS A 132 15.67 4.04 -3.39
CA LYS A 132 16.59 4.50 -2.36
C LYS A 132 17.96 3.98 -2.80
N LYS A 133 18.82 4.88 -3.31
CA LYS A 133 20.25 4.66 -3.18
C LYS A 133 20.45 4.49 -1.69
N ALA A 134 20.88 3.30 -1.28
CA ALA A 134 21.38 3.10 0.06
C ALA A 134 22.60 4.01 0.18
N ASP A 135 22.39 5.23 0.68
CA ASP A 135 23.48 6.06 1.16
C ASP A 135 23.72 5.63 2.60
N GLU A 136 24.73 4.77 2.69
CA GLU A 136 25.72 4.62 3.75
C GLU A 136 25.55 5.56 4.96
N THR A 137 25.39 4.95 6.13
CA THR A 137 25.59 5.59 7.43
C THR A 137 27.05 5.95 7.65
N ASP A 138 27.27 6.82 8.65
CA ASP A 138 28.50 7.01 9.41
C ASP A 138 29.52 8.05 8.91
N GLY A 139 29.25 9.30 9.32
CA GLY A 139 30.26 10.33 9.51
C GLY A 139 30.21 10.86 10.95
N VAL A 140 30.61 10.05 11.92
CA VAL A 140 31.00 10.55 13.26
C VAL A 140 32.32 11.33 13.10
N PRO A 141 32.44 12.58 13.58
CA PRO A 141 33.75 13.11 13.95
C PRO A 141 33.93 12.99 15.47
N VAL A 142 34.79 12.04 15.86
CA VAL A 142 35.49 12.10 17.16
C VAL A 142 36.50 13.24 17.09
N SER A 143 36.47 14.05 18.15
CA SER A 143 37.37 15.10 18.64
C SER A 143 38.76 15.29 17.99
N LYS A 144 39.17 16.57 17.84
CA LYS A 144 40.37 17.17 18.50
C LYS A 144 40.63 18.62 18.04
N ALA A 145 40.59 19.55 18.99
CA ALA A 145 41.68 20.49 19.36
C ALA A 145 41.22 21.28 20.59
#